data_AF-A0A7W1HYH8-F1
#
_entry.id   AF-A0A7W1HYH8-F1
#
_cell.length_a   1.000
_cell.length_b   1.000
_cell.length_c   1.000
_cell.angle_alpha   90.00
_cell.angle_beta   90.00
_cell.angle_gamma   90.00
#
_symmetry.space_group_name_H-M   'P 1'
#
loop_
_entity.id
_entity.type
_entity.pdbx_description
1 polymer ?
#
loop_
_entity_poly.entity_id
_entity_poly.type
_entity_poly.pdbx_seq_one_letter_code
_entity_poly.pdbx_strand_id
1 'polypeptide(L)'
;MPEYLNQLLADSATALVNESFTGVSAPWWWERRLGGGIEVCQEFDPGAASREISAKTGSEVSRVRLAIAEELGLEDAEPVVLTFEIAGETETGQVARMLTERSAEPEGLAAGLYRRIEELVRAG
;
A
#
# COMPACT_ATOMS: atom_id res chain seq x y z
N MET A 1 -3.29 21.55 -21.83
CA MET A 1 -1.99 21.77 -21.16
C MET A 1 -1.95 20.75 -20.03
N PRO A 2 -0.89 19.95 -19.88
CA PRO A 2 -0.80 19.00 -18.78
C PRO A 2 -0.75 19.77 -17.45
N GLU A 3 -1.51 19.31 -16.47
CA GLU A 3 -1.50 19.81 -15.10
C GLU A 3 -0.62 18.88 -14.27
N TYR A 4 0.19 19.46 -13.38
CA TYR A 4 1.15 18.71 -12.56
C TYR A 4 0.75 18.74 -11.09
N LEU A 5 1.12 17.69 -10.36
CA LEU A 5 0.73 17.52 -8.97
C LEU A 5 1.16 18.68 -8.06
N ASN A 6 2.34 19.24 -8.28
CA ASN A 6 2.87 20.38 -7.53
C ASN A 6 2.18 21.70 -7.84
N GLN A 7 1.36 21.77 -8.91
CA GLN A 7 0.55 22.93 -9.26
C GLN A 7 -0.83 22.89 -8.59
N LEU A 8 -1.24 21.73 -8.07
CA LEU A 8 -2.52 21.57 -7.39
C LEU A 8 -2.53 22.28 -6.03
N LEU A 9 -3.63 22.98 -5.76
CA LEU A 9 -4.00 23.42 -4.42
C LEU A 9 -4.35 22.21 -3.54
N ALA A 10 -4.37 22.43 -2.22
CA ALA A 10 -4.62 21.37 -1.24
C ALA A 10 -5.95 20.62 -1.50
N ASP A 11 -7.04 21.34 -1.79
CA ASP A 11 -8.35 20.71 -2.03
C ASP A 11 -8.35 19.85 -3.30
N SER A 12 -7.71 20.33 -4.37
CA SER A 12 -7.60 19.57 -5.63
C SER A 12 -6.72 18.33 -5.48
N ALA A 13 -5.62 18.43 -4.72
CA ALA A 13 -4.79 17.27 -4.39
C ALA A 13 -5.56 16.26 -3.51
N THR A 14 -6.38 16.75 -2.57
CA THR A 14 -7.24 15.91 -1.72
C THR A 14 -8.28 15.16 -2.55
N ALA A 15 -8.97 15.85 -3.46
CA ALA A 15 -9.94 15.24 -4.37
C ALA A 15 -9.27 14.16 -5.24
N LEU A 16 -8.12 14.49 -5.84
CA LEU A 16 -7.36 13.55 -6.66
C LEU A 16 -7.04 12.24 -5.91
N VAL A 17 -6.57 12.32 -4.66
CA VAL A 17 -6.28 11.14 -3.85
C VAL A 17 -7.55 10.37 -3.51
N ASN A 18 -8.58 11.03 -2.99
CA ASN A 18 -9.81 10.38 -2.54
C ASN A 18 -10.62 9.76 -3.68
N GLU A 19 -10.52 10.30 -4.89
CA GLU A 19 -11.19 9.77 -6.08
C GLU A 19 -10.40 8.63 -6.72
N SER A 20 -9.07 8.63 -6.59
CA SER A 20 -8.20 7.68 -7.31
C SER A 20 -7.71 6.51 -6.47
N PHE A 21 -7.47 6.72 -5.17
CA PHE A 21 -7.03 5.69 -4.21
C PHE A 21 -8.22 5.23 -3.36
N THR A 22 -8.90 4.19 -3.82
CA THR A 22 -10.18 3.73 -3.25
C THR A 22 -10.22 2.20 -3.14
N GLY A 23 -11.13 1.66 -2.32
CA GLY A 23 -11.32 0.21 -2.21
C GLY A 23 -10.35 -0.52 -1.26
N VAL A 24 -9.37 0.20 -0.68
CA VAL A 24 -8.44 -0.35 0.32
C VAL A 24 -9.16 -0.56 1.66
N SER A 25 -9.04 -1.74 2.23
CA SER A 25 -9.68 -2.14 3.49
C SER A 25 -8.88 -1.78 4.74
N ALA A 26 -7.54 -1.75 4.61
CA ALA A 26 -6.64 -1.37 5.70
C ALA A 26 -6.73 0.14 5.99
N PRO A 27 -6.47 0.59 7.25
CA PRO A 27 -6.33 2.01 7.55
C PRO A 27 -5.22 2.64 6.71
N TRP A 28 -5.52 3.79 6.10
CA TRP A 28 -4.57 4.54 5.30
C TRP A 28 -4.83 6.04 5.41
N TRP A 29 -3.78 6.81 5.14
CA TRP A 29 -3.82 8.27 5.06
C TRP A 29 -2.84 8.73 3.97
N TRP A 30 -2.81 10.03 3.71
CA TRP A 30 -1.83 10.60 2.80
C TRP A 30 -1.30 11.92 3.32
N GLU A 31 -0.09 12.26 2.91
CA GLU A 31 0.63 13.46 3.32
C GLU A 31 1.12 14.25 2.10
N ARG A 32 1.13 15.58 2.24
CA ARG A 32 1.69 16.48 1.22
C ARG A 32 3.18 16.67 1.49
N ARG A 33 4.02 16.39 0.50
CA ARG A 33 5.49 16.50 0.62
C ARG A 33 5.97 17.90 0.25
N LEU A 34 7.18 18.27 0.70
CA LEU A 34 7.78 19.61 0.51
C LEU A 34 8.03 20.03 -0.96
N GLY A 35 7.85 19.13 -1.94
CA GLY A 35 7.89 19.44 -3.38
C GLY A 35 6.50 19.51 -4.05
N GLY A 36 5.42 19.53 -3.27
CA GLY A 36 4.06 19.39 -3.79
C GLY A 36 3.73 17.97 -4.26
N GLY A 37 4.52 16.97 -3.88
CA GLY A 37 4.21 15.55 -4.08
C GLY A 37 3.21 15.01 -3.05
N ILE A 38 2.86 13.73 -3.19
CA ILE A 38 1.99 12.98 -2.27
C ILE A 38 2.75 11.77 -1.75
N GLU A 39 2.58 11.46 -0.48
CA GLU A 39 2.93 10.17 0.12
C GLU A 39 1.66 9.51 0.62
N VAL A 40 1.37 8.29 0.17
CA VAL A 40 0.29 7.45 0.70
C VAL A 40 0.88 6.51 1.73
N CYS A 41 0.27 6.48 2.91
CA CYS A 41 0.67 5.66 4.03
C CYS A 41 -0.44 4.66 4.35
N GLN A 42 -0.11 3.39 4.47
CA GLN A 42 -1.05 2.33 4.82
C GLN A 42 -0.51 1.54 6.01
N GLU A 43 -1.34 1.37 7.04
CA GLU A 43 -1.03 0.48 8.16
C GLU A 43 -1.08 -0.99 7.69
N PHE A 44 -0.09 -1.76 8.11
CA PHE A 44 -0.01 -3.19 7.88
C PHE A 44 0.26 -3.90 9.21
N ASP A 45 -0.68 -4.75 9.64
CA ASP A 45 -0.53 -5.63 10.80
C ASP A 45 -0.09 -7.02 10.32
N PRO A 46 1.19 -7.42 10.54
CA PRO A 46 1.68 -8.73 10.16
C PRO A 46 0.90 -9.86 10.83
N GLY A 47 0.39 -9.65 12.05
CA GLY A 47 -0.40 -10.61 12.80
C GLY A 47 -1.77 -10.85 12.18
N ALA A 48 -2.46 -9.79 11.74
CA ALA A 48 -3.72 -9.92 11.01
C ALA A 48 -3.51 -10.59 9.65
N ALA A 49 -2.55 -10.10 8.85
CA ALA A 49 -2.23 -10.64 7.54
C ALA A 49 -1.83 -12.13 7.61
N SER A 50 -1.09 -12.54 8.64
CA SER A 50 -0.73 -13.95 8.86
C SER A 50 -1.94 -14.86 8.99
N ARG A 51 -2.98 -14.41 9.72
CA ARG A 51 -4.22 -15.19 9.91
C ARG A 51 -5.03 -15.27 8.63
N GLU A 52 -5.13 -14.17 7.90
CA GLU A 52 -5.84 -14.10 6.62
C GLU A 52 -5.21 -15.01 5.56
N ILE A 53 -3.90 -14.89 5.37
CA ILE A 53 -3.16 -15.70 4.39
C ILE A 53 -3.16 -17.18 4.81
N SER A 54 -3.03 -17.48 6.11
CA SER A 54 -3.16 -18.85 6.62
C SER A 54 -4.54 -19.43 6.29
N ALA A 55 -5.62 -18.69 6.54
CA ALA A 55 -6.98 -19.13 6.22
C ALA A 55 -7.16 -19.36 4.70
N LYS A 56 -6.55 -18.54 3.86
CA LYS A 56 -6.64 -18.63 2.38
C LYS A 56 -5.79 -19.77 1.79
N THR A 57 -4.64 -20.08 2.39
CA THR A 57 -3.67 -21.03 1.83
C THR A 57 -3.68 -22.40 2.51
N GLY A 58 -4.25 -22.51 3.72
CA GLY A 58 -4.16 -23.70 4.57
C GLY A 58 -2.80 -23.86 5.26
N SER A 59 -1.88 -22.90 5.11
CA SER A 59 -0.56 -22.91 5.75
C SER A 59 -0.66 -22.54 7.23
N GLU A 60 0.28 -23.03 8.05
CA GLU A 60 0.34 -22.68 9.47
C GLU A 60 0.58 -21.16 9.66
N VAL A 61 -0.16 -20.54 10.58
CA VAL A 61 -0.04 -19.10 10.89
C VAL A 61 1.40 -18.70 11.26
N SER A 62 2.12 -19.54 12.02
CA SER A 62 3.51 -19.26 12.43
C SER A 62 4.46 -19.22 11.22
N ARG A 63 4.27 -20.12 10.26
CA ARG A 63 5.03 -20.17 9.01
C ARG A 63 4.76 -18.96 8.13
N VAL A 64 3.49 -18.56 8.00
CA VAL A 64 3.12 -17.35 7.26
C VAL A 64 3.74 -16.11 7.93
N ARG A 65 3.65 -16.03 9.25
CA ARG A 65 4.21 -14.92 10.04
C ARG A 65 5.72 -14.80 9.86
N LEU A 66 6.44 -15.93 9.84
CA LEU A 66 7.88 -15.95 9.58
C LEU A 66 8.18 -15.40 8.17
N ALA A 67 7.47 -15.86 7.14
CA ALA A 67 7.65 -15.37 5.78
C ALA A 67 7.40 -13.85 5.68
N ILE A 68 6.37 -13.33 6.38
CA ILE A 68 6.09 -11.88 6.41
C ILE A 68 7.23 -11.11 7.08
N ALA A 69 7.71 -11.60 8.23
CA ALA A 69 8.81 -10.97 8.94
C ALA A 69 10.09 -10.96 8.09
N GLU A 70 10.40 -12.06 7.40
CA GLU A 70 11.54 -12.16 6.48
C GLU A 70 11.41 -11.19 5.29
N GLU A 71 10.26 -11.14 4.63
CA GLU A 71 10.02 -10.24 3.50
C GLU A 71 10.07 -8.75 3.88
N LEU A 72 9.67 -8.42 5.10
CA LEU A 72 9.69 -7.05 5.61
C LEU A 72 10.98 -6.69 6.36
N GLY A 73 11.88 -7.65 6.58
CA GLY A 73 13.07 -7.46 7.40
C GLY A 73 12.77 -7.11 8.86
N LEU A 74 11.66 -7.62 9.39
CA LEU A 74 11.22 -7.38 10.76
C LEU A 74 11.74 -8.46 11.70
N GLU A 75 12.16 -8.05 12.89
CA GLU A 75 12.52 -8.98 13.96
C GLU A 75 11.27 -9.53 14.67
N ASP A 76 10.18 -8.75 14.68
CA ASP A 76 8.92 -9.06 15.34
C ASP A 76 7.69 -8.65 14.51
N ALA A 77 6.49 -9.11 14.90
CA ALA A 77 5.24 -8.82 14.18
C ALA A 77 4.57 -7.52 14.67
N GLU A 78 5.36 -6.49 14.92
CA GLU A 78 4.80 -5.17 15.21
C GLU A 78 4.14 -4.60 13.94
N PRO A 79 3.01 -3.88 14.07
CA PRO A 79 2.42 -3.16 12.95
C PRO A 79 3.43 -2.17 12.33
N VAL A 80 3.43 -2.10 11.00
CA VAL A 80 4.30 -1.21 10.24
C VAL A 80 3.49 -0.33 9.30
N VAL A 81 4.11 0.73 8.80
CA VAL A 81 3.51 1.61 7.80
C VAL A 81 4.18 1.40 6.45
N LEU A 82 3.41 0.96 5.47
CA LEU A 82 3.83 0.89 4.08
C LEU A 82 3.65 2.27 3.44
N THR A 83 4.66 2.76 2.73
CA THR A 83 4.61 4.08 2.07
C THR A 83 4.75 3.97 0.56
N PHE A 84 4.08 4.87 -0.14
CA PHE A 84 4.19 5.05 -1.58
C PHE A 84 4.24 6.53 -1.92
N GLU A 85 5.36 6.98 -2.47
CA GLU A 85 5.58 8.38 -2.81
C GLU A 85 5.38 8.65 -4.30
N ILE A 86 4.77 9.79 -4.61
CA ILE A 86 4.61 10.32 -5.96
C ILE A 86 5.17 11.74 -5.99
N ALA A 87 6.15 11.95 -6.87
CA ALA A 87 6.82 13.23 -7.04
C ALA A 87 5.85 14.32 -7.52
N GLY A 88 6.08 15.57 -7.10
CA GLY A 88 5.24 16.71 -7.44
C GLY A 88 5.26 17.06 -8.94
N GLU A 89 6.33 16.70 -9.64
CA GLU A 89 6.49 16.88 -11.08
C GLU A 89 5.73 15.84 -11.92
N THR A 90 4.96 14.96 -11.27
CA THR A 90 4.14 13.96 -11.95
C THR A 90 2.85 14.60 -12.49
N GLU A 91 2.51 14.32 -13.75
CA GLU A 91 1.25 14.78 -14.36
C GLU A 91 0.04 14.20 -13.61
N THR A 92 -1.00 15.00 -13.37
CA THR A 92 -2.16 14.61 -12.54
C THR A 92 -2.87 13.35 -13.05
N GLY A 93 -3.00 13.17 -14.36
CA GLY A 93 -3.55 11.94 -14.95
C GLY A 93 -2.69 10.70 -14.67
N GLN A 94 -1.37 10.87 -14.63
CA GLN A 94 -0.44 9.80 -14.26
C GLN A 94 -0.50 9.49 -12.76
N VAL A 95 -0.65 10.51 -11.91
CA VAL A 95 -0.87 10.34 -10.47
C VAL A 95 -2.14 9.53 -10.22
N ALA A 96 -3.26 9.90 -10.84
CA ALA A 96 -4.53 9.19 -10.71
C ALA A 96 -4.37 7.70 -11.07
N ARG A 97 -3.72 7.43 -12.21
CA ARG A 97 -3.43 6.06 -12.66
C ARG A 97 -2.60 5.28 -11.65
N MET A 98 -1.52 5.86 -11.14
CA MET A 98 -0.66 5.22 -10.15
C MET A 98 -1.41 4.91 -8.85
N LEU A 99 -2.27 5.81 -8.39
CA LEU A 99 -3.10 5.60 -7.21
C LEU A 99 -4.11 4.47 -7.44
N THR A 100 -4.83 4.48 -8.56
CA THR A 100 -5.80 3.43 -8.92
C THR A 100 -5.14 2.06 -9.07
N GLU A 101 -3.96 1.99 -9.69
CA GLU A 101 -3.19 0.74 -9.81
C GLU A 101 -2.82 0.19 -8.42
N ARG A 102 -2.48 1.06 -7.47
CA ARG A 102 -2.09 0.68 -6.10
C ARG A 102 -3.25 0.39 -5.16
N SER A 103 -4.47 0.79 -5.53
CA SER A 103 -5.68 0.51 -4.77
C SER A 103 -6.62 -0.47 -5.48
N ALA A 104 -6.12 -1.18 -6.52
CA ALA A 104 -6.94 -2.10 -7.32
C ALA A 104 -7.40 -3.33 -6.54
N GLU A 105 -6.69 -3.69 -5.46
CA GLU A 105 -7.01 -4.79 -4.56
C GLU A 105 -7.31 -4.26 -3.14
N PRO A 106 -8.18 -4.94 -2.35
CA PRO A 106 -8.49 -4.53 -0.98
C PRO A 106 -7.29 -4.36 -0.06
N GLU A 107 -6.22 -5.11 -0.31
CA GLU A 107 -4.94 -5.07 0.39
C GLU A 107 -4.13 -3.79 0.07
N GLY A 108 -4.50 -3.04 -0.97
CA GLY A 108 -3.87 -1.76 -1.35
C GLY A 108 -2.37 -1.88 -1.57
N LEU A 109 -1.58 -1.07 -0.85
CA LEU A 109 -0.12 -1.09 -0.91
C LEU A 109 0.47 -2.46 -0.52
N ALA A 110 -0.25 -3.25 0.28
CA ALA A 110 0.18 -4.58 0.72
C ALA A 110 -0.10 -5.69 -0.29
N ALA A 111 -0.88 -5.46 -1.37
CA ALA A 111 -1.28 -6.49 -2.33
C ALA A 111 -0.08 -7.29 -2.89
N GLY A 112 1.00 -6.58 -3.25
CA GLY A 112 2.23 -7.20 -3.72
C GLY A 112 2.91 -8.09 -2.67
N LEU A 113 2.85 -7.71 -1.38
CA LEU A 113 3.38 -8.51 -0.27
C LEU A 113 2.52 -9.76 -0.06
N TYR A 114 1.20 -9.62 0.02
CA TYR A 114 0.28 -10.76 0.18
C TYR A 114 0.55 -11.84 -0.88
N ARG A 115 0.64 -11.44 -2.16
CA ARG A 115 0.92 -12.36 -3.26
C ARG A 115 2.27 -13.09 -3.09
N ARG A 116 3.35 -12.37 -2.76
CA ARG A 116 4.66 -13.00 -2.56
C ARG A 116 4.64 -13.99 -1.41
N ILE A 117 4.00 -13.64 -0.30
CA ILE A 117 3.89 -14.55 0.85
C ILE A 117 3.07 -15.79 0.50
N GLU A 118 1.93 -15.62 -0.17
CA GLU A 118 1.12 -16.75 -0.65
C GLU A 118 1.91 -17.69 -1.57
N GLU A 119 2.73 -17.15 -2.46
CA GLU A 119 3.62 -17.94 -3.33
C GLU A 119 4.69 -18.69 -2.52
N LEU A 120 5.36 -18.01 -1.57
CA LEU A 120 6.40 -18.60 -0.73
C LEU A 120 5.87 -19.76 0.14
N VAL A 121 4.71 -19.59 0.77
CA VAL A 121 4.16 -20.62 1.67
C VAL A 121 3.55 -21.80 0.91
N ARG A 122 3.12 -21.62 -0.33
CA ARG A 122 2.65 -22.72 -1.21
C ARG A 122 3.79 -23.52 -1.83
N ALA A 123 4.96 -22.90 -2.02
CA ALA A 123 6.10 -23.52 -2.68
C ALA A 123 6.91 -24.46 -1.77
N GLY A 124 6.84 -24.29 -0.45
CA GLY A 124 7.49 -25.18 0.53
C GLY A 124 6.52 -26.11 1.23
#